data_AF-A0A023EFJ6-F1
#
_entry.id   AF-A0A023EFJ6-F1
#
_cell.length_a   1.000
_cell.length_b   1.000
_cell.length_c   1.000
_cell.angle_alpha   90.00
_cell.angle_beta   90.00
_cell.angle_gamma   90.00
#
_symmetry.space_group_name_H-M   'P 1'
#
loop_
_entity.id
_entity.type
_entity.pdbx_description
1 polymer ?
#
loop_
_entity_poly.entity_id
_entity_poly.type
_entity_poly.pdbx_seq_one_letter_code
_entity_poly.pdbx_strand_id
1 'polypeptide(L)'
;MESVGKLEEEALKRKERLKNLKRKQEAANDGADQKADVIPKPVFRNYRPESEEIQESALEEVKPADVEAEVSSQLEMMKAPIVIEEIDIANLAPRKPDWDLKRDVSKKLEKLERRTQKAIAELIRDRLKAGQDDILQAVNVASAAIAAGSKDDEE
;
A
#
# COMPACT_ATOMS: atom_id res chain seq x y z
N MET A 1 -1.49 12.92 -105.82
CA MET A 1 -2.40 12.94 -104.66
C MET A 1 -1.98 11.80 -103.74
N GLU A 2 -1.15 12.03 -102.71
CA GLU A 2 -0.82 10.98 -101.72
C GLU A 2 -0.12 11.48 -100.43
N SER A 3 0.02 12.81 -100.20
CA SER A 3 0.80 13.32 -99.05
C SER A 3 0.00 13.85 -97.86
N VAL A 4 -1.34 13.86 -97.92
CA VAL A 4 -2.19 14.31 -96.80
C VAL A 4 -2.35 13.22 -95.72
N GLY A 5 -2.44 11.94 -96.11
CA GLY A 5 -2.57 10.83 -95.16
C GLY A 5 -1.31 10.62 -94.28
N LYS A 6 -0.11 10.78 -94.83
CA LYS A 6 1.15 10.65 -94.05
C LYS A 6 1.28 11.73 -92.96
N LEU A 7 0.84 12.96 -93.26
CA LEU A 7 0.86 14.07 -92.31
C LEU A 7 -0.18 13.89 -91.19
N GLU A 8 -1.37 13.39 -91.54
CA GLU A 8 -2.42 13.07 -90.57
C GLU A 8 -2.02 11.92 -89.64
N GLU A 9 -1.39 10.87 -90.17
CA GLU A 9 -0.87 9.75 -89.38
C GLU A 9 0.23 10.19 -88.39
N GLU A 10 1.12 11.08 -88.81
CA GLU A 10 2.18 11.60 -87.95
C GLU A 10 1.62 12.52 -86.85
N ALA A 11 0.61 13.33 -87.16
CA ALA A 11 -0.11 14.14 -86.19
C ALA A 11 -0.81 13.29 -85.11
N LEU A 12 -1.44 12.17 -85.52
CA LEU A 12 -2.06 11.23 -84.59
C LEU A 12 -1.03 10.56 -83.69
N LYS A 13 0.10 10.09 -84.23
CA LYS A 13 1.21 9.53 -83.43
C LYS A 13 1.78 10.53 -82.42
N ARG A 14 1.90 11.81 -82.80
CA ARG A 14 2.32 12.88 -81.87
C ARG A 14 1.29 13.11 -80.78
N LYS A 15 0.00 13.13 -81.12
CA LYS A 15 -1.11 13.27 -80.16
C LYS A 15 -1.13 12.13 -79.15
N GLU A 16 -0.91 10.89 -79.59
CA GLU A 16 -0.82 9.73 -78.69
C GLU A 16 0.40 9.80 -77.76
N ARG A 17 1.57 10.18 -78.29
CA ARG A 17 2.78 10.39 -77.47
C ARG A 17 2.56 11.47 -76.41
N LEU A 18 1.97 12.61 -76.79
CA LEU A 18 1.66 13.69 -75.85
C LEU A 18 0.64 13.24 -74.79
N LYS A 19 -0.36 12.44 -75.18
CA LYS A 19 -1.35 11.89 -74.24
C LYS A 19 -0.71 10.95 -73.23
N ASN A 20 0.24 10.11 -73.65
CA ASN A 20 0.99 9.22 -72.75
C ASN A 20 1.93 10.00 -71.83
N LEU A 21 2.56 11.07 -72.32
CA LEU A 21 3.39 11.97 -71.52
C LEU A 21 2.55 12.68 -70.44
N LYS A 22 1.36 13.17 -70.81
CA LYS A 22 0.42 13.81 -69.89
C LYS A 22 -0.07 12.84 -68.81
N ARG A 23 -0.47 11.62 -69.19
CA ARG A 23 -0.84 10.56 -68.24
C ARG A 23 0.28 10.20 -67.27
N LYS A 24 1.52 10.14 -67.75
CA LYS A 24 2.70 9.86 -66.91
C LYS A 24 2.99 11.01 -65.95
N GLN A 25 2.76 12.26 -66.36
CA GLN A 25 2.90 13.44 -65.50
C GLN A 25 1.78 13.53 -64.46
N GLU A 26 0.53 13.23 -64.83
CA GLU A 26 -0.60 13.12 -63.91
C GLU A 26 -0.35 12.02 -62.87
N ALA A 27 0.09 10.83 -63.28
CA ALA A 27 0.46 9.75 -62.35
C ALA A 27 1.68 10.09 -61.45
N ALA A 28 2.60 10.93 -61.92
CA ALA A 28 3.73 11.41 -61.11
C ALA A 28 3.31 12.47 -60.09
N ASN A 29 2.33 13.32 -60.42
CA ASN A 29 1.73 14.28 -59.49
C ASN A 29 0.80 13.62 -58.47
N ASP A 30 0.02 12.61 -58.88
CA ASP A 30 -0.83 11.82 -57.97
C ASP A 30 -0.01 11.00 -56.96
N GLY A 31 1.26 10.69 -57.28
CA GLY A 31 2.21 10.08 -56.35
C GLY A 31 2.88 11.06 -55.38
N ALA A 32 2.81 12.37 -55.66
CA ALA A 32 3.32 13.42 -54.78
C ALA A 32 2.28 13.89 -53.75
N ASP A 33 0.98 13.74 -54.05
CA ASP A 33 -0.12 14.16 -53.17
C ASP A 33 -0.48 13.15 -52.06
N GLN A 34 0.00 11.90 -52.15
CA GLN A 34 -0.28 10.87 -51.13
C GLN A 34 0.69 10.85 -49.94
N LYS A 35 1.61 11.82 -49.90
CA LYS A 35 2.38 12.15 -48.69
C LYS A 35 1.99 13.52 -48.15
N ALA A 36 0.69 13.85 -48.16
CA ALA A 36 0.16 14.82 -47.23
C ALA A 36 0.40 14.26 -45.83
N ASP A 37 1.38 14.83 -45.16
CA ASP A 37 1.92 14.44 -43.88
C ASP A 37 0.82 14.08 -42.87
N VAL A 38 0.88 12.87 -42.30
CA VAL A 38 0.09 12.52 -41.11
C VAL A 38 0.70 13.27 -39.93
N ILE A 39 0.44 14.57 -39.85
CA ILE A 39 0.89 15.41 -38.74
C ILE A 39 -0.08 15.17 -37.58
N PRO A 40 0.41 14.79 -36.38
CA PRO A 40 -0.45 14.61 -35.22
C PRO A 40 -1.11 15.94 -34.85
N LYS A 41 -2.43 15.91 -34.63
CA LYS A 41 -3.21 17.10 -34.23
C LYS A 41 -2.75 17.60 -32.85
N PRO A 42 -2.58 18.93 -32.67
CA PRO A 42 -2.18 19.51 -31.40
C PRO A 42 -3.28 19.32 -30.34
N VAL A 43 -2.86 19.05 -29.09
CA VAL A 43 -3.76 18.93 -27.94
C VAL A 43 -3.52 20.11 -27.00
N PHE A 44 -4.57 20.89 -26.72
CA PHE A 44 -4.48 22.12 -25.94
C PHE A 44 -4.83 21.86 -24.48
N ARG A 45 -3.84 22.04 -23.59
CA ARG A 45 -3.96 21.82 -22.13
C ARG A 45 -4.09 23.13 -21.33
N ASN A 46 -3.35 24.16 -21.74
CA ASN A 46 -3.16 25.38 -20.94
C ASN A 46 -4.00 26.57 -21.41
N TYR A 47 -4.67 26.48 -22.56
CA TYR A 47 -5.47 27.57 -23.13
C TYR A 47 -6.56 27.05 -24.05
N ARG A 48 -7.59 27.87 -24.28
CA ARG A 48 -8.66 27.60 -25.25
C ARG A 48 -8.40 28.39 -26.55
N PRO A 49 -8.30 27.72 -27.71
CA PRO A 49 -8.14 28.40 -28.99
C PRO A 49 -9.44 29.14 -29.39
N GLU A 50 -9.33 30.25 -30.13
CA GLU A 50 -10.49 31.06 -30.55
C GLU A 50 -11.29 30.42 -31.71
N SER A 51 -10.68 29.52 -32.48
CA SER A 51 -11.31 28.86 -33.64
C SER A 51 -12.06 27.58 -33.24
N GLU A 52 -13.33 27.46 -33.68
CA GLU A 52 -14.20 26.32 -33.37
C GLU A 52 -13.60 24.97 -33.82
N GLU A 53 -12.95 24.92 -34.99
CA GLU A 53 -12.33 23.70 -35.54
C GLU A 53 -11.20 23.13 -34.65
N ILE A 54 -10.54 23.99 -33.87
CA ILE A 54 -9.39 23.63 -33.04
C ILE A 54 -9.84 23.43 -31.58
N GLN A 55 -10.98 24.02 -31.17
CA GLN A 55 -11.58 23.81 -29.85
C GLN A 55 -11.98 22.37 -29.58
N GLU A 56 -12.39 21.61 -30.61
CA GLU A 56 -12.72 20.17 -30.46
C GLU A 56 -11.51 19.32 -30.01
N SER A 57 -10.29 19.82 -30.20
CA SER A 57 -9.05 19.17 -29.75
C SER A 57 -8.54 19.68 -28.39
N ALA A 58 -9.28 20.57 -27.74
CA ALA A 58 -8.99 21.02 -26.38
C ALA A 58 -9.45 19.97 -25.35
N LEU A 59 -8.64 19.75 -24.33
CA LEU A 59 -9.00 18.86 -23.24
C LEU A 59 -10.10 19.47 -22.37
N GLU A 60 -11.03 18.63 -21.91
CA GLU A 60 -12.04 19.05 -20.93
C GLU A 60 -11.36 19.53 -19.64
N GLU A 61 -11.85 20.65 -19.12
CA GLU A 61 -11.36 21.19 -17.85
C GLU A 61 -11.73 20.24 -16.71
N VAL A 62 -10.70 19.73 -16.04
CA VAL A 62 -10.86 18.91 -14.84
C VAL A 62 -11.45 19.79 -13.74
N LYS A 63 -12.68 19.49 -13.32
CA LYS A 63 -13.27 20.11 -12.14
C LYS A 63 -12.45 19.69 -10.91
N PRO A 64 -12.11 20.63 -10.00
CA PRO A 64 -11.45 20.27 -8.75
C PRO A 64 -12.30 19.27 -7.98
N ALA A 65 -11.64 18.38 -7.23
CA ALA A 65 -12.31 17.45 -6.34
C ALA A 65 -13.22 18.20 -5.36
N ASP A 66 -14.37 17.60 -5.04
CA ASP A 66 -15.34 18.17 -4.11
C ASP A 66 -14.81 18.09 -2.67
N VAL A 67 -14.05 19.12 -2.30
CA VAL A 67 -13.44 19.26 -0.97
C VAL A 67 -14.48 19.45 0.13
N GLU A 68 -15.70 19.90 -0.19
CA GLU A 68 -16.75 20.15 0.79
C GLU A 68 -17.26 18.84 1.41
N ALA A 69 -17.42 17.80 0.58
CA ALA A 69 -17.81 16.46 1.04
C ALA A 69 -16.74 15.82 1.95
N GLU A 70 -15.46 16.00 1.64
CA GLU A 70 -14.38 15.42 2.43
C GLU A 70 -14.19 16.16 3.77
N VAL A 71 -14.27 17.49 3.75
CA VAL A 71 -14.18 18.31 4.98
C VAL A 71 -15.38 18.05 5.89
N SER A 72 -16.59 17.93 5.34
CA SER A 72 -17.79 17.62 6.14
C SER A 72 -17.70 16.24 6.81
N SER A 73 -17.25 15.21 6.08
CA SER A 73 -17.00 13.88 6.65
C SER A 73 -15.98 13.92 7.78
N GLN A 74 -14.88 14.66 7.63
CA GLN A 74 -13.87 14.81 8.69
C GLN A 74 -14.45 15.55 9.91
N LEU A 75 -15.26 16.58 9.69
CA LEU A 75 -15.90 17.34 10.76
C LEU A 75 -16.90 16.48 11.56
N GLU A 76 -17.63 15.60 10.89
CA GLU A 76 -18.53 14.64 11.54
C GLU A 76 -17.77 13.61 12.36
N MET A 77 -16.65 13.09 11.85
CA MET A 77 -15.76 12.20 12.59
C MET A 77 -15.16 12.88 13.83
N MET A 78 -14.85 14.17 13.76
CA MET A 78 -14.36 14.94 14.91
C MET A 78 -15.44 15.27 15.94
N LYS A 79 -16.71 15.36 15.53
CA LYS A 79 -17.86 15.57 16.43
C LYS A 79 -18.20 14.32 17.23
N ALA A 80 -17.87 13.13 16.72
CA ALA A 80 -17.99 11.93 17.52
C ALA A 80 -17.09 12.10 18.76
N PRO A 81 -17.64 12.01 19.98
CA PRO A 81 -16.84 12.12 21.17
C PRO A 81 -15.81 11.00 21.11
N ILE A 82 -14.53 11.35 21.06
CA ILE A 82 -13.45 10.41 21.27
C ILE A 82 -13.69 9.89 22.68
N VAL A 83 -14.26 8.68 22.79
CA VAL A 83 -14.39 7.97 24.05
C VAL A 83 -12.97 7.56 24.40
N ILE A 84 -12.24 8.49 25.01
CA ILE A 84 -10.98 8.21 25.66
C ILE A 84 -11.39 7.37 26.85
N GLU A 85 -11.32 6.04 26.72
CA GLU A 85 -11.22 5.16 27.88
C GLU A 85 -10.13 5.76 28.76
N GLU A 86 -10.51 6.17 29.97
CA GLU A 86 -9.67 6.88 30.91
C GLU A 86 -8.31 6.19 30.99
N ILE A 87 -7.30 6.86 30.45
CA ILE A 87 -5.93 6.34 30.46
C ILE A 87 -5.51 6.34 31.92
N ASP A 88 -5.39 5.14 32.50
CA ASP A 88 -5.05 4.94 33.91
C ASP A 88 -3.67 5.57 34.22
N ILE A 89 -3.70 6.76 34.81
CA ILE A 89 -2.54 7.61 35.11
C ILE A 89 -1.58 6.91 36.09
N ALA A 90 -2.06 5.92 36.86
CA ALA A 90 -1.24 5.13 37.76
C ALA A 90 -0.27 4.19 37.02
N ASN A 91 -0.60 3.77 35.79
CA ASN A 91 0.28 2.94 34.97
C ASN A 91 1.37 3.73 34.22
N LEU A 92 1.20 5.06 34.11
CA LEU A 92 2.12 5.96 33.40
C LEU A 92 3.23 6.55 34.31
N ALA A 93 3.09 6.40 35.63
CA ALA A 93 4.11 6.82 36.57
C ALA A 93 5.44 6.06 36.36
N PRO A 94 6.61 6.68 36.62
CA PRO A 94 7.89 5.99 36.51
C PRO A 94 7.96 4.84 37.51
N ARG A 95 7.87 3.61 36.98
CA ARG A 95 8.00 2.38 37.78
C ARG A 95 9.46 2.08 38.08
N LYS A 96 9.71 1.22 39.08
CA LYS A 96 11.07 0.73 39.41
C LYS A 96 11.73 0.16 38.14
N PRO A 97 13.04 0.35 37.90
CA PRO A 97 13.71 -0.15 36.69
C PRO A 97 13.57 -1.67 36.51
N ASP A 98 13.41 -2.42 37.62
CA ASP A 98 13.25 -3.89 37.61
C ASP A 98 11.81 -4.36 37.45
N TRP A 99 10.81 -3.46 37.33
CA TRP A 99 9.40 -3.85 37.29
C TRP A 99 9.08 -4.78 36.12
N ASP A 100 9.68 -4.51 34.97
CA ASP A 100 9.45 -5.25 33.73
C ASP A 100 10.07 -6.64 33.83
N LEU A 101 11.28 -6.70 34.40
CA LEU A 101 11.96 -7.94 34.70
C LEU A 101 11.16 -8.81 35.67
N LYS A 102 10.63 -8.22 36.75
CA LYS A 102 9.76 -8.92 37.70
C LYS A 102 8.51 -9.45 37.00
N ARG A 103 7.80 -8.63 36.23
CA ARG A 103 6.58 -9.07 35.52
C ARG A 103 6.84 -10.26 34.61
N ASP A 104 7.89 -10.20 33.79
CA ASP A 104 8.18 -11.21 32.78
C ASP A 104 8.77 -12.49 33.38
N VAL A 105 9.50 -12.38 34.50
CA VAL A 105 10.09 -13.52 35.21
C VAL A 105 9.09 -14.19 36.17
N SER A 106 8.17 -13.45 36.79
CA SER A 106 7.19 -13.98 37.75
C SER A 106 6.41 -15.17 37.19
N LYS A 107 5.93 -15.08 35.95
CA LYS A 107 5.18 -16.18 35.29
C LYS A 107 6.02 -17.45 35.10
N LYS A 108 7.34 -17.31 34.90
CA LYS A 108 8.27 -18.43 34.78
C LYS A 108 8.59 -19.01 36.16
N LEU A 109 8.80 -18.15 37.15
CA LEU A 109 9.04 -18.55 38.54
C LEU A 109 7.84 -19.32 39.11
N GLU A 110 6.61 -18.85 38.91
CA GLU A 110 5.41 -19.55 39.40
C GLU A 110 5.31 -20.98 38.84
N LYS A 111 5.56 -21.15 37.54
CA LYS A 111 5.59 -22.48 36.90
C LYS A 111 6.71 -23.36 37.44
N LEU A 112 7.87 -22.78 37.69
CA LEU A 112 9.02 -23.49 38.25
C LEU A 112 8.73 -23.90 39.68
N GLU A 113 8.29 -22.97 40.53
CA GLU A 113 7.94 -23.17 41.92
C GLU A 113 6.92 -24.31 42.10
N ARG A 114 5.87 -24.37 41.28
CA ARG A 114 4.91 -25.49 41.31
C ARG A 114 5.56 -26.84 41.02
N ARG A 115 6.54 -26.90 40.11
CA ARG A 115 7.31 -28.12 39.82
C ARG A 115 8.27 -28.45 40.95
N THR A 116 8.94 -27.44 41.53
CA THR A 116 9.87 -27.60 42.64
C THR A 116 9.14 -28.10 43.88
N GLN A 117 8.00 -27.50 44.23
CA GLN A 117 7.14 -27.95 45.34
C GLN A 117 6.66 -29.39 45.14
N LYS A 118 6.28 -29.76 43.90
CA LYS A 118 5.91 -31.15 43.58
C LYS A 118 7.09 -32.12 43.78
N ALA A 119 8.27 -31.78 43.28
CA ALA A 119 9.47 -32.59 43.45
C ALA A 119 9.89 -32.71 44.94
N ILE A 120 9.78 -31.62 45.70
CA ILE A 120 10.01 -31.60 47.15
C ILE A 120 9.01 -32.53 47.84
N ALA A 121 7.72 -32.47 47.50
CA ALA A 121 6.70 -33.33 48.08
C ALA A 121 6.95 -34.83 47.75
N GLU A 122 7.36 -35.14 46.53
CA GLU A 122 7.74 -36.51 46.14
C GLU A 122 8.96 -37.00 46.93
N LEU A 123 10.01 -36.17 47.05
CA LEU A 123 11.20 -36.49 47.85
C LEU A 123 10.88 -36.71 49.33
N ILE A 124 10.03 -35.87 49.93
CA ILE A 124 9.58 -36.04 51.31
C ILE A 124 8.81 -37.35 51.46
N ARG A 125 7.92 -37.67 50.52
CA ARG A 125 7.15 -38.90 50.55
C ARG A 125 8.04 -40.14 50.51
N ASP A 126 9.08 -40.14 49.67
CA ASP A 126 9.99 -41.28 49.57
C ASP A 126 10.92 -41.39 50.78
N ARG A 127 11.35 -40.28 51.37
CA ARG A 127 12.12 -40.31 52.63
C ARG A 127 11.27 -40.76 53.83
N LEU A 128 10.00 -40.40 53.87
CA LEU A 128 9.08 -40.87 54.91
C LEU A 128 8.82 -42.38 54.79
N LYS A 129 8.65 -42.90 53.57
CA LYS A 129 8.59 -44.35 53.33
C LYS A 129 9.88 -45.07 53.75
N ALA A 130 11.03 -44.40 53.63
CA ALA A 130 12.32 -44.91 54.09
C ALA A 130 12.51 -44.81 55.62
N GLY A 131 11.52 -44.33 56.38
CA GLY A 131 11.51 -44.32 57.85
C GLY A 131 12.25 -43.15 58.50
N GLN A 132 12.45 -42.03 57.80
CA GLN A 132 13.07 -40.83 58.37
C GLN A 132 12.01 -39.88 58.97
N ASP A 133 11.67 -40.07 60.25
CA ASP A 133 10.66 -39.27 60.97
C ASP A 133 11.12 -37.85 61.34
N ASP A 134 12.45 -37.63 61.40
CA ASP A 134 13.09 -36.34 61.73
C ASP A 134 12.69 -35.20 60.76
N ILE A 135 12.28 -35.58 59.54
CA ILE A 135 11.91 -34.65 58.46
C ILE A 135 10.57 -33.97 58.75
N LEU A 136 9.63 -34.65 59.42
CA LEU A 136 8.31 -34.07 59.71
C LEU A 136 8.43 -32.87 60.66
N GLN A 137 9.34 -32.95 61.65
CA GLN A 137 9.60 -31.84 62.56
C GLN A 137 10.26 -30.66 61.82
N ALA A 138 11.26 -30.94 60.97
CA ALA A 138 11.94 -29.90 60.20
C ALA A 138 11.02 -29.18 59.20
N VAL A 139 10.11 -29.89 58.53
CA VAL A 139 9.14 -29.31 57.59
C VAL A 139 8.14 -28.41 58.33
N ASN A 140 7.67 -28.81 59.51
CA ASN A 140 6.77 -27.99 60.32
C ASN A 140 7.42 -26.67 60.75
N VAL A 141 8.69 -26.69 61.17
CA VAL A 141 9.43 -25.47 61.54
C VAL A 141 9.67 -24.56 60.34
N ALA A 142 10.06 -25.12 59.19
CA ALA A 142 10.25 -24.36 57.96
C ALA A 142 8.95 -23.71 57.47
N SER A 143 7.83 -24.43 57.54
CA SER A 143 6.53 -23.90 57.12
C SER A 143 6.06 -22.72 57.99
N ALA A 144 6.33 -22.76 59.30
CA ALA A 144 6.03 -21.66 60.21
C ALA A 144 6.87 -20.40 59.93
N ALA A 145 8.15 -20.56 59.55
CA ALA A 145 9.03 -19.44 59.22
C ALA A 145 8.63 -18.74 57.90
N ILE A 146 8.23 -19.50 56.88
CA ILE A 146 7.79 -18.94 55.58
C ILE A 146 6.52 -18.11 55.74
N ALA A 147 5.57 -18.56 56.57
CA ALA A 147 4.33 -17.85 56.85
C ALA A 147 4.53 -16.51 57.60
N ALA A 148 5.65 -16.35 58.31
CA ALA A 148 5.99 -15.09 58.99
C ALA A 148 6.63 -14.06 58.05
N GLY A 149 7.44 -14.50 57.07
CA GLY A 149 8.17 -13.60 56.16
C GLY A 149 7.34 -13.03 55.00
N SER A 150 6.22 -13.66 54.63
CA SER A 150 5.37 -13.16 53.52
C SER A 150 4.52 -11.94 53.89
N LYS A 151 4.61 -11.45 55.13
CA LYS A 151 3.77 -10.36 55.64
C LYS A 151 4.41 -8.97 55.50
N ASP A 152 5.69 -8.91 55.15
CA ASP A 152 6.47 -7.67 55.08
C ASP A 152 6.65 -7.13 53.65
N ASP A 153 6.16 -7.82 52.61
CA ASP A 153 6.36 -7.47 51.19
C ASP A 153 5.14 -6.74 50.53
N GLU A 154 4.11 -6.37 51.30
CA GLU A 154 2.90 -5.68 50.80
C GLU A 154 2.92 -4.13 50.92
N GLU A 155 4.09 -3.48 51.01
CA GLU A 155 4.21 -2.00 51.02
C GLU A 155 5.00 -1.42 49.82
#